data_AF-A0A3S4GPB1-F1
#
_entry.id   AF-A0A3S4GPB1-F1
#
_cell.length_a   1.000
_cell.length_b   1.000
_cell.length_c   1.000
_cell.angle_alpha   90.00
_cell.angle_beta   90.00
_cell.angle_gamma   90.00
#
_symmetry.space_group_name_H-M   'P 1'
#
loop_
_entity.id
_entity.type
_entity.pdbx_description
1 polymer ?
#
loop_
_entity_poly.entity_id
_entity_poly.type
_entity_poly.pdbx_seq_one_letter_code
_entity_poly.pdbx_strand_id
1 'polypeptide(L)'
;MGVARWMISSALTLVVAQRLVRKLCPHCKQCLSDPVVLSPNLWPSALPRWQASGCQHCYHGFYGRTALFEVLTVTPALRQLIASGASAQALEAHLQQTGIGTLFENGCRAVEQGMTSFEEILRVLGMPHDR
;
A
#
# COMPACT_ATOMS: atom_id res chain seq x y z
N MET A 1 4.58 -17.04 -18.52
CA MET A 1 4.75 -15.93 -19.49
C MET A 1 6.01 -16.04 -20.37
N GLY A 2 6.98 -16.93 -20.10
CA GLY A 2 8.02 -17.29 -21.08
C GLY A 2 9.04 -16.20 -21.47
N VAL A 3 8.98 -15.01 -20.87
CA VAL A 3 9.90 -13.90 -21.17
C VAL A 3 11.29 -14.20 -20.64
N ALA A 4 12.31 -13.98 -21.46
CA ALA A 4 13.70 -14.20 -21.07
C ALA A 4 14.16 -13.18 -20.02
N ARG A 5 14.89 -13.64 -18.99
CA ARG A 5 15.31 -12.82 -17.84
C ARG A 5 16.17 -11.62 -18.22
N TRP A 6 17.08 -11.79 -19.19
CA TRP A 6 17.94 -10.70 -19.68
C TRP A 6 17.14 -9.57 -20.33
N MET A 7 16.00 -9.89 -20.95
CA MET A 7 15.10 -8.90 -21.54
C MET A 7 14.39 -8.10 -20.46
N ILE A 8 13.93 -8.78 -19.39
CA ILE A 8 13.32 -8.11 -18.23
C ILE A 8 14.35 -7.19 -17.57
N SER A 9 15.57 -7.68 -17.31
CA SER A 9 16.64 -6.91 -16.66
C SER A 9 17.08 -5.67 -17.45
N SER A 10 17.09 -5.75 -18.79
CA SER A 10 17.49 -4.63 -19.65
C SER A 10 16.37 -3.61 -19.89
N ALA A 11 15.14 -4.08 -20.16
CA ALA A 11 14.03 -3.23 -20.56
C ALA A 11 13.24 -2.64 -19.37
N LEU A 12 13.21 -3.31 -18.22
CA LEU A 12 12.42 -2.87 -17.08
C LEU A 12 13.14 -1.75 -16.31
N THR A 13 12.56 -0.56 -16.30
CA THR A 13 13.11 0.60 -15.57
C THR A 13 12.38 0.84 -14.24
N LEU A 14 11.07 0.58 -14.20
CA LEU A 14 10.23 0.87 -13.06
C LEU A 14 8.97 -0.01 -13.09
N VAL A 15 8.51 -0.43 -11.91
CA VAL A 15 7.25 -1.15 -11.71
C VAL A 15 6.39 -0.32 -10.76
N VAL A 16 5.14 -0.05 -11.16
CA VAL A 16 4.14 0.56 -10.29
C VAL A 16 3.09 -0.48 -9.95
N ALA A 17 2.93 -0.77 -8.67
CA ALA A 17 1.73 -1.42 -8.17
C ALA A 17 0.75 -0.35 -7.70
N GLN A 18 -0.52 -0.48 -8.10
CA GLN A 18 -1.57 0.48 -7.77
C GLN A 18 -2.83 -0.21 -7.27
N ARG A 19 -3.44 0.39 -6.26
CA ARG A 19 -4.80 0.08 -5.81
C ARG A 19 -5.62 1.36 -5.63
N LEU A 20 -6.92 1.28 -5.89
CA LEU A 20 -7.85 2.38 -5.64
C LEU A 20 -8.63 2.10 -4.36
N VAL A 21 -8.59 3.05 -3.43
CA VAL A 21 -9.38 3.03 -2.20
C VAL A 21 -10.40 4.17 -2.22
N ARG A 22 -11.55 3.94 -1.61
CA ARG A 22 -12.59 4.97 -1.49
C ARG A 22 -12.13 6.06 -0.55
N LYS A 23 -12.42 7.33 -0.89
CA LYS A 23 -12.12 8.47 -0.02
C LYS A 23 -13.24 8.68 0.96
N LEU A 24 -12.91 8.91 2.23
CA LEU A 24 -13.88 9.31 3.25
C LEU A 24 -14.57 10.61 2.83
N CYS A 25 -15.88 10.66 3.06
CA CYS A 25 -16.66 11.87 2.81
C CYS A 25 -16.18 13.00 3.74
N PRO A 26 -15.83 14.18 3.21
CA PRO A 26 -15.36 15.30 4.04
C PRO A 26 -16.46 15.86 4.94
N HIS A 27 -17.73 15.64 4.61
CA HIS A 27 -18.87 16.18 5.36
C HIS A 27 -19.30 15.33 6.56
N CYS A 28 -19.02 14.03 6.55
CA CYS A 28 -19.55 13.10 7.56
C CYS A 28 -18.53 12.12 8.13
N LYS A 29 -17.24 12.22 7.78
CA LYS A 29 -16.22 11.39 8.42
C LYS A 29 -16.10 11.74 9.90
N GLN A 30 -15.96 10.73 10.74
CA GLN A 30 -15.82 10.88 12.19
C GLN A 30 -14.55 10.15 12.65
N CYS A 31 -13.75 10.78 13.52
CA CYS A 31 -12.66 10.09 14.19
C CYS A 31 -13.18 9.56 15.51
N LEU A 32 -13.16 8.24 15.69
CA LEU A 32 -13.51 7.60 16.95
C LEU A 32 -12.34 7.72 17.94
N SER A 33 -12.65 7.63 19.23
CA SER A 33 -11.66 7.76 20.30
C SER A 33 -10.75 6.54 20.46
N ASP A 34 -11.17 5.39 19.95
CA ASP A 34 -10.43 4.13 20.01
C ASP A 34 -9.53 3.95 18.77
N PRO A 35 -8.21 4.17 18.87
CA PRO A 35 -7.33 4.06 17.72
C PRO A 35 -7.19 2.60 17.27
N VAL A 36 -6.80 2.42 16.01
CA VAL A 36 -6.39 1.11 15.48
C VAL A 36 -4.92 0.90 15.83
N VAL A 37 -4.64 -0.12 16.63
CA VAL A 37 -3.28 -0.52 16.99
C VAL A 37 -2.88 -1.74 16.16
N LEU A 38 -1.73 -1.65 15.51
CA LEU A 38 -1.17 -2.71 14.68
C LEU A 38 0.10 -3.27 15.33
N SER A 39 0.55 -4.44 14.84
CA SER A 39 1.88 -4.95 15.16
C SER A 39 2.94 -3.90 14.77
N PRO A 40 3.96 -3.64 15.61
CA PRO A 40 5.04 -2.69 15.29
C PRO A 40 5.79 -3.03 13.99
N ASN A 41 5.77 -4.30 13.57
CA ASN A 41 6.37 -4.76 12.32
C ASN A 41 5.58 -4.30 11.07
N LEU A 42 4.29 -3.97 11.23
CA LEU A 42 3.42 -3.52 10.14
C LEU A 42 3.30 -2.00 10.10
N TRP A 43 3.17 -1.37 11.25
CA TRP A 43 3.11 0.09 11.37
C TRP A 43 3.54 0.52 12.78
N PRO A 44 4.42 1.52 12.92
CA PRO A 44 5.04 1.85 14.22
C PRO A 44 4.14 2.65 15.17
N SER A 45 3.05 3.24 14.68
CA SER A 45 2.18 4.15 15.44
C SER A 45 0.73 3.65 15.49
N ALA A 46 -0.04 4.14 16.46
CA ALA A 46 -1.47 3.93 16.47
C ALA A 46 -2.14 4.78 15.36
N LEU A 47 -3.01 4.15 14.57
CA LEU A 47 -3.73 4.83 13.50
C LEU A 47 -5.05 5.43 14.01
N PRO A 48 -5.46 6.61 13.54
CA PRO A 48 -6.78 7.15 13.86
C PRO A 48 -7.87 6.25 13.26
N ARG A 49 -8.88 5.93 14.08
CA ARG A 49 -10.03 5.15 13.62
C ARG A 49 -11.07 6.07 13.00
N TRP A 50 -11.05 6.12 11.67
CA TRP A 50 -12.05 6.87 10.91
C TRP A 50 -13.29 6.03 10.61
N GLN A 51 -14.46 6.56 10.92
CA GLN A 51 -15.74 5.95 10.60
C GLN A 51 -16.41 6.67 9.41
N ALA A 52 -16.94 5.86 8.49
CA ALA A 52 -17.71 6.30 7.33
C ALA A 52 -19.22 6.35 7.65
N SER A 53 -19.68 7.40 8.32
CA SER A 53 -21.03 7.46 8.90
C SER A 53 -22.17 7.62 7.88
N GLY A 54 -21.89 8.20 6.71
CA GLY A 54 -22.88 8.43 5.65
C GLY A 54 -23.68 9.72 5.83
N CYS A 55 -24.00 10.38 4.72
CA CYS A 55 -24.86 11.56 4.66
C CYS A 55 -25.41 11.77 3.23
N GLN A 56 -26.23 12.79 3.03
CA GLN A 56 -26.84 13.13 1.73
C GLN A 56 -25.84 13.52 0.62
N HIS A 57 -24.58 13.82 0.95
CA HIS A 57 -23.56 14.25 0.00
C HIS A 57 -22.65 13.13 -0.48
N CYS A 58 -22.84 11.89 -0.01
CA CYS A 58 -21.91 10.80 -0.26
C CYS A 58 -22.63 9.46 -0.48
N TYR A 59 -21.88 8.45 -0.90
CA TYR A 59 -22.39 7.09 -1.02
C TYR A 59 -21.83 6.24 0.12
N HIS A 60 -22.66 5.98 1.14
CA HIS A 60 -22.30 5.20 2.33
C HIS A 60 -21.01 5.69 3.03
N GLY A 61 -20.88 7.01 3.19
CA GLY A 61 -19.76 7.61 3.92
C GLY A 61 -18.50 7.85 3.09
N PHE A 62 -18.53 7.56 1.79
CA PHE A 62 -17.41 7.78 0.87
C PHE A 62 -17.77 8.72 -0.30
N TYR A 63 -16.82 9.55 -0.72
CA TYR A 63 -16.96 10.45 -1.86
C TYR A 63 -15.67 10.51 -2.68
N GLY A 64 -15.68 9.82 -3.82
CA GLY A 64 -14.52 9.70 -4.71
C GLY A 64 -13.55 8.58 -4.31
N ARG A 65 -12.39 8.57 -4.98
CA ARG A 65 -11.34 7.55 -4.80
C ARG A 65 -9.97 8.22 -4.74
N THR A 66 -9.03 7.57 -4.06
CA THR A 66 -7.62 7.92 -4.11
C THR A 66 -6.81 6.68 -4.47
N ALA A 67 -5.69 6.88 -5.14
CA ALA A 67 -4.79 5.81 -5.50
C ALA A 67 -3.72 5.65 -4.43
N LEU A 68 -3.46 4.40 -4.06
CA LEU A 68 -2.27 3.99 -3.33
C LEU A 68 -1.29 3.46 -4.35
N PHE A 69 -0.04 3.90 -4.23
CA PHE A 69 1.05 3.52 -5.13
C PHE A 69 2.15 2.83 -4.35
N GLU A 70 2.75 1.82 -4.96
CA GLU A 70 4.03 1.27 -4.56
C GLU A 70 4.91 1.31 -5.81
N VAL A 71 6.04 2.00 -5.70
CA VAL A 71 6.88 2.34 -6.85
C VAL A 71 8.24 1.70 -6.66
N LEU A 72 8.46 0.64 -7.43
CA LEU A 72 9.71 -0.11 -7.44
C LEU A 72 10.57 0.36 -8.61
N THR A 73 11.64 1.10 -8.29
CA THR A 73 12.63 1.49 -9.29
C THR A 73 13.62 0.36 -9.51
N VAL A 74 13.89 0.00 -10.77
CA VAL A 74 14.78 -1.12 -11.09
C VAL A 74 16.24 -0.65 -11.09
N THR A 75 16.84 -0.71 -9.90
CA THR A 75 18.25 -0.36 -9.65
C THR A 75 19.20 -1.36 -10.32
N PRO A 76 20.48 -1.00 -10.55
CA PRO A 76 21.47 -1.94 -11.08
C PRO A 76 21.59 -3.25 -10.28
N ALA A 77 21.50 -3.19 -8.95
CA ALA A 77 21.50 -4.37 -8.08
C ALA A 77 20.28 -5.27 -8.35
N LEU A 78 19.09 -4.67 -8.45
CA LEU A 78 17.87 -5.43 -8.76
C LEU A 78 17.91 -6.04 -10.17
N ARG A 79 18.46 -5.32 -11.15
CA ARG A 79 18.69 -5.83 -12.51
C ARG A 79 19.55 -7.08 -12.50
N GLN A 80 20.60 -7.10 -11.70
CA GLN A 80 21.49 -8.27 -11.57
C GLN A 80 20.76 -9.45 -10.94
N LEU A 81 19.97 -9.23 -9.89
CA LEU A 81 19.16 -10.27 -9.25
C LEU A 81 18.11 -10.87 -10.21
N ILE A 82 17.48 -10.03 -11.03
CA ILE A 82 16.54 -10.49 -12.07
C ILE A 82 17.28 -11.32 -13.13
N ALA A 83 18.43 -10.85 -13.60
CA ALA A 83 19.21 -11.53 -14.62
C ALA A 83 19.74 -12.89 -14.15
N SER A 84 20.19 -13.00 -12.90
CA SER A 84 20.65 -14.26 -12.30
C SER A 84 19.51 -15.23 -11.99
N GLY A 85 18.25 -14.76 -12.00
CA GLY A 85 17.09 -15.57 -11.67
C GLY A 85 16.97 -15.86 -10.19
N ALA A 86 17.29 -14.87 -9.35
CA ALA A 86 17.04 -14.92 -7.92
C ALA A 86 15.58 -15.30 -7.62
N SER A 87 15.38 -16.01 -6.50
CA SER A 87 14.04 -16.34 -6.03
C SER A 87 13.28 -15.07 -5.63
N ALA A 88 11.94 -15.15 -5.59
CA ALA A 88 11.11 -14.06 -5.09
C ALA A 88 11.51 -13.63 -3.66
N GLN A 89 11.81 -14.60 -2.79
CA GLN A 89 12.26 -14.34 -1.43
C GLN A 89 13.59 -13.57 -1.37
N ALA A 90 14.54 -13.89 -2.26
CA ALA A 90 15.81 -13.16 -2.35
C ALA A 90 15.62 -11.73 -2.87
N LEU A 91 14.70 -11.53 -3.82
CA LEU A 91 14.31 -10.20 -4.28
C LEU A 91 13.66 -9.40 -3.15
N GLU A 92 12.70 -9.98 -2.44
CA GLU A 92 12.01 -9.35 -1.30
C GLU A 92 12.97 -8.94 -0.19
N ALA A 93 13.90 -9.82 0.19
CA ALA A 93 14.92 -9.51 1.19
C ALA A 93 15.81 -8.32 0.79
N HIS A 94 16.15 -8.22 -0.51
CA HIS A 94 16.86 -7.05 -1.03
C HIS A 94 16.00 -5.78 -0.94
N LEU A 95 14.71 -5.87 -1.30
CA LEU A 95 13.79 -4.73 -1.28
C LEU A 95 13.49 -4.21 0.13
N GLN A 96 13.46 -5.07 1.15
CA GLN A 96 13.29 -4.64 2.55
C GLN A 96 14.36 -3.62 2.99
N GLN A 97 15.56 -3.67 2.41
CA GLN A 97 16.65 -2.76 2.73
C GLN A 97 16.54 -1.40 2.02
N THR A 98 15.66 -1.28 1.03
CA THR A 98 15.57 -0.09 0.15
C THR A 98 14.58 0.96 0.64
N GLY A 99 13.81 0.67 1.70
CA GLY A 99 12.84 1.60 2.28
C GLY A 99 11.68 1.96 1.35
N ILE A 100 11.39 1.12 0.34
CA ILE A 100 10.26 1.32 -0.56
C ILE A 100 8.97 1.11 0.23
N GLY A 101 8.16 2.18 0.31
CA GLY A 101 6.84 2.10 0.94
C GLY A 101 5.91 1.19 0.15
N THR A 102 5.45 0.13 0.81
CA THR A 102 4.47 -0.83 0.30
C THR A 102 3.09 -0.19 0.14
N LEU A 103 2.20 -0.83 -0.63
CA LEU A 103 0.80 -0.41 -0.72
C LEU A 103 0.12 -0.31 0.65
N PHE A 104 0.45 -1.22 1.59
CA PHE A 104 -0.14 -1.23 2.93
C PHE A 104 0.35 -0.05 3.77
N GLU A 105 1.65 0.19 3.80
CA GLU A 105 2.25 1.35 4.49
C GLU A 105 1.72 2.67 3.93
N ASN A 106 1.62 2.81 2.60
CA ASN A 106 1.02 3.99 1.99
C ASN A 106 -0.48 4.10 2.28
N GLY A 107 -1.17 2.97 2.47
CA GLY A 107 -2.53 2.92 3.00
C GLY A 107 -2.62 3.43 4.44
N CYS A 108 -1.73 3.00 5.33
CA CYS A 108 -1.63 3.49 6.70
C CYS A 108 -1.41 5.00 6.74
N ARG A 109 -0.48 5.54 5.93
CA ARG A 109 -0.29 7.00 5.78
C ARG A 109 -1.56 7.71 5.32
N ALA A 110 -2.32 7.13 4.40
CA ALA A 110 -3.58 7.70 3.94
C ALA A 110 -4.67 7.70 5.04
N VAL A 111 -4.64 6.72 5.96
CA VAL A 111 -5.49 6.68 7.15
C VAL A 111 -5.07 7.76 8.16
N GLU A 112 -3.77 7.92 8.42
CA GLU A 112 -3.25 9.00 9.27
C GLU A 112 -3.70 10.38 8.79
N GLN A 113 -3.70 10.59 7.46
CA GLN A 113 -4.16 11.82 6.82
C GLN A 113 -5.70 11.96 6.76
N GLY A 114 -6.45 10.95 7.23
CA GLY A 114 -7.91 10.93 7.20
C GLY A 114 -8.51 10.98 5.81
N MET A 115 -7.79 10.43 4.82
CA MET A 115 -8.26 10.32 3.43
C MET A 115 -9.14 9.09 3.22
N THR A 116 -8.85 7.99 3.90
CA THR A 116 -9.57 6.71 3.84
C THR A 116 -9.68 6.12 5.24
N SER A 117 -10.52 5.09 5.43
CA SER A 117 -10.58 4.34 6.69
C SER A 117 -9.67 3.11 6.66
N PHE A 118 -9.35 2.56 7.83
CA PHE A 118 -8.54 1.35 7.93
C PHE A 118 -9.28 0.11 7.39
N GLU A 119 -10.60 0.03 7.59
CA GLU A 119 -11.45 -1.02 7.04
C GLU A 119 -11.42 -1.01 5.51
N GLU A 120 -11.32 0.18 4.90
CA GLU A 120 -11.20 0.30 3.46
C GLU A 120 -9.83 -0.18 2.96
N ILE A 121 -8.76 0.05 3.72
CA ILE A 121 -7.44 -0.53 3.43
C ILE A 121 -7.51 -2.06 3.46
N LEU A 122 -8.08 -2.64 4.53
CA LEU A 122 -8.22 -4.08 4.67
C LEU A 122 -9.10 -4.70 3.58
N ARG A 123 -10.18 -4.02 3.18
CA ARG A 123 -11.06 -4.48 2.09
C ARG A 123 -10.32 -4.61 0.75
N VAL A 124 -9.40 -3.69 0.47
CA VAL A 124 -8.72 -3.60 -0.84
C VAL A 124 -7.40 -4.37 -0.87
N LEU A 125 -6.65 -4.37 0.23
CA LEU A 125 -5.31 -4.97 0.32
C LEU A 125 -5.28 -6.29 1.10
N GLY A 126 -6.26 -6.53 1.97
CA GLY A 126 -6.18 -7.57 3.00
C GLY A 126 -5.30 -7.15 4.18
N MET A 127 -5.31 -7.97 5.24
CA MET A 127 -4.27 -7.90 6.26
C MET A 127 -3.00 -8.53 5.68
N PRO A 128 -1.86 -7.83 5.68
CA PRO A 128 -0.59 -8.48 5.39
C PRO A 128 -0.34 -9.57 6.44
N HIS A 129 0.20 -10.71 6.03
CA HIS A 129 0.71 -11.68 6.98
C HIS A 129 1.89 -11.04 7.73
N ASP A 130 1.89 -11.15 9.07
CA ASP A 130 3.06 -10.80 9.88
C ASP A 130 4.27 -11.55 9.29
N ARG A 131 5.20 -10.78 8.72
CA ARG A 131 6.41 -11.29 8.07
C ARG A 131 7.47 -11.65 9.09
#